data_AF-A0A1J4TDE2-F1
#
_entry.id   AF-A0A1J4TDE2-F1
#
_cell.length_a   1.000
_cell.length_b   1.000
_cell.length_c   1.000
_cell.angle_alpha   90.00
_cell.angle_beta   90.00
_cell.angle_gamma   90.00
#
_symmetry.space_group_name_H-M   'P 1'
#
loop_
_entity.id
_entity.type
_entity.pdbx_description
1 polymer ?
#
loop_
_entity_poly.entity_id
_entity_poly.type
_entity_poly.pdbx_seq_one_letter_code
_entity_poly.pdbx_strand_id
1 'polypeptide(L)'
;MNFIIPDFYPNLVIEPYLLKRVICYNISTNRSNLDLILLMKSKKAFTLIELLVVIAIIGILATVSIISLSNARAKSRDAKRAGDMKQIQTALELFFNDKGRYPTAEEWNTNQIYSTSTTGTSTYMQVIPAAPTPVDGNCTDNQNTFYYTQTENGNSYNISLCLGNTTGTLASGPKCLTPGGIIDVDCSGGIAACSASTACGETCSYGGENYPTVDIGGQCWMAKNMNIGDYIGSGTNAVGFDGNPGTNDDCVDVSSPPSGYWSCQGYSGIQKYCYDNDANNCTDEGGLYEWAETLGLPYDCNWATSTDNLDGTYTLDCPNSGSQTILAKQQGICPSGWHVPGDSDLGTNSDWRDLEQGLATDPNCDSDNDGCPPAGGELKETGVTHWNSPNTGATNSSGFTALPAGYRSSTSGSFPDHNVGAYFWSAPPSWVVTSPPDIVI
;
A
#
# COMPACT_ATOMS: atom_id res chain seq x y z
N MET A 1 7.79 -19.79 12.35
CA MET A 1 6.45 -19.29 12.03
C MET A 1 6.21 -19.82 10.65
N ASN A 2 5.32 -20.80 10.55
CA ASN A 2 5.31 -21.73 9.42
C ASN A 2 4.16 -21.36 8.50
N PHE A 3 4.47 -21.24 7.22
CA PHE A 3 3.51 -21.47 6.16
C PHE A 3 3.18 -22.97 6.13
N ILE A 4 1.92 -23.35 5.89
CA ILE A 4 1.47 -24.74 5.88
C ILE A 4 0.32 -24.87 4.87
N ILE A 5 0.50 -25.68 3.82
CA ILE A 5 -0.58 -26.07 2.89
C ILE A 5 -0.86 -27.58 3.10
N PRO A 6 -2.12 -28.01 3.38
CA PRO A 6 -2.44 -29.42 3.65
C PRO A 6 -3.19 -30.15 2.52
N ASP A 7 -2.79 -31.39 2.24
CA ASP A 7 -3.33 -32.25 1.16
C ASP A 7 -4.78 -32.77 1.35
N PHE A 8 -5.58 -32.65 0.27
CA PHE A 8 -6.67 -33.52 -0.22
C PHE A 8 -7.76 -34.09 0.74
N TYR A 9 -8.94 -33.46 0.73
CA TYR A 9 -10.23 -34.06 1.13
C TYR A 9 -11.37 -33.59 0.18
N PRO A 10 -12.51 -34.29 0.04
CA PRO A 10 -13.45 -34.04 -1.07
C PRO A 10 -14.47 -32.90 -0.89
N ASN A 11 -14.47 -32.17 0.24
CA ASN A 11 -15.46 -31.11 0.52
C ASN A 11 -14.75 -29.81 0.93
N LEU A 12 -14.86 -28.78 0.08
CA LEU A 12 -14.48 -27.40 0.38
C LEU A 12 -15.42 -26.81 1.44
N VAL A 13 -14.88 -26.00 2.35
CA VAL A 13 -15.65 -25.32 3.41
C VAL A 13 -15.15 -23.90 3.57
N ILE A 14 -15.98 -22.92 3.20
CA ILE A 14 -15.77 -21.50 3.53
C ILE A 14 -15.74 -21.37 5.04
N GLU A 15 -14.83 -20.56 5.61
CA GLU A 15 -14.77 -20.29 7.04
C GLU A 15 -15.70 -19.11 7.43
N PRO A 16 -16.99 -19.32 7.72
CA PRO A 16 -17.98 -18.23 7.83
C PRO A 16 -17.89 -17.51 9.19
N TYR A 17 -17.03 -18.04 10.06
CA TYR A 17 -16.96 -17.72 11.48
C TYR A 17 -15.93 -16.63 11.79
N LEU A 18 -15.24 -16.15 10.78
CA LEU A 18 -14.09 -15.26 10.88
C LEU A 18 -14.30 -14.05 9.96
N LEU A 19 -13.66 -12.94 10.32
CA LEU A 19 -13.49 -11.78 9.46
C LEU A 19 -12.01 -11.42 9.48
N LYS A 20 -11.42 -11.34 8.30
CA LYS A 20 -9.97 -11.23 8.10
C LYS A 20 -9.64 -10.00 7.25
N ARG A 21 -8.35 -9.76 7.06
CA ARG A 21 -7.84 -8.66 6.24
C ARG A 21 -7.94 -9.01 4.76
N VAL A 22 -7.90 -7.96 3.93
CA VAL A 22 -7.81 -8.09 2.47
C VAL A 22 -6.59 -7.32 1.99
N ILE A 23 -5.88 -7.92 1.04
CA ILE A 23 -4.86 -7.31 0.21
C ILE A 23 -5.31 -7.44 -1.25
N CYS A 24 -4.83 -6.56 -2.12
CA CYS A 24 -5.10 -6.61 -3.55
C CYS A 24 -3.78 -6.64 -4.32
N TYR A 25 -3.75 -7.34 -5.45
CA TYR A 25 -2.61 -7.33 -6.37
C TYR A 25 -3.03 -7.20 -7.84
N ASN A 26 -2.08 -6.88 -8.72
CA ASN A 26 -2.21 -6.79 -10.17
C ASN A 26 -0.91 -7.31 -10.84
N ILE A 27 -0.97 -7.72 -12.11
CA ILE A 27 0.19 -8.27 -12.84
C ILE A 27 1.12 -7.13 -13.31
N SER A 28 2.41 -7.19 -12.97
CA SER A 28 3.37 -6.12 -13.24
C SER A 28 3.78 -6.06 -14.72
N THR A 29 3.94 -4.85 -15.27
CA THR A 29 4.42 -4.63 -16.65
C THR A 29 5.60 -3.64 -16.72
N ASN A 30 6.77 -4.02 -16.20
CA ASN A 30 7.97 -3.17 -16.21
C ASN A 30 9.03 -3.54 -17.28
N ARG A 31 9.65 -2.53 -17.91
CA ARG A 31 10.57 -2.70 -19.05
C ARG A 31 12.06 -2.56 -18.69
N SER A 32 12.83 -3.61 -18.99
CA SER A 32 14.23 -3.62 -19.48
C SER A 32 15.33 -2.80 -18.76
N ASN A 33 16.27 -3.52 -18.13
CA ASN A 33 17.63 -3.06 -17.77
C ASN A 33 18.66 -3.39 -18.87
N LEU A 34 19.75 -2.61 -18.96
CA LEU A 34 20.98 -3.00 -19.71
C LEU A 34 22.18 -2.11 -19.35
N ASP A 35 23.26 -2.69 -18.80
CA ASP A 35 24.52 -1.98 -18.51
C ASP A 35 25.72 -2.97 -18.37
N LEU A 36 26.90 -2.72 -19.00
CA LEU A 36 28.20 -3.38 -18.66
C LEU A 36 29.50 -2.78 -19.31
N ILE A 37 30.15 -1.86 -18.60
CA ILE A 37 31.57 -1.85 -18.09
C ILE A 37 32.79 -2.48 -18.88
N LEU A 38 33.75 -1.58 -19.29
CA LEU A 38 35.27 -1.54 -19.10
C LEU A 38 36.22 -2.73 -19.56
N LEU A 39 37.57 -2.64 -19.83
CA LEU A 39 38.63 -1.60 -20.00
C LEU A 39 40.04 -2.16 -20.47
N MET A 40 41.03 -1.25 -20.66
CA MET A 40 42.53 -1.38 -20.52
C MET A 40 43.44 -1.70 -21.76
N LYS A 41 44.70 -1.23 -21.94
CA LYS A 41 45.61 -0.19 -21.34
C LYS A 41 46.93 -0.04 -22.17
N SER A 42 47.67 1.09 -22.05
CA SER A 42 49.15 1.15 -21.72
C SER A 42 49.74 2.60 -21.76
N LYS A 43 51.07 2.80 -21.77
CA LYS A 43 51.85 4.04 -21.38
C LYS A 43 53.05 4.27 -22.34
N LYS A 44 53.84 5.36 -22.37
CA LYS A 44 53.78 6.85 -22.21
C LYS A 44 55.23 7.38 -22.38
N ALA A 45 55.49 8.51 -23.07
CA ALA A 45 56.63 9.46 -22.86
C ALA A 45 56.82 10.43 -24.07
N PHE A 46 57.13 11.70 -23.75
CA PHE A 46 56.90 12.88 -24.61
C PHE A 46 57.53 12.91 -26.02
N THR A 47 56.67 13.14 -27.02
CA THR A 47 57.03 13.60 -28.38
C THR A 47 56.07 14.71 -28.86
N LEU A 48 56.07 15.09 -30.14
CA LEU A 48 55.03 15.99 -30.72
C LEU A 48 53.62 15.38 -30.58
N ILE A 49 53.52 14.05 -30.57
CA ILE A 49 52.29 13.33 -30.23
C ILE A 49 51.85 13.61 -28.80
N GLU A 50 52.73 14.04 -27.90
CA GLU A 50 52.43 14.22 -26.48
C GLU A 50 52.01 15.65 -26.15
N LEU A 51 52.37 16.66 -26.95
CA LEU A 51 51.63 17.92 -26.95
C LEU A 51 50.21 17.69 -27.52
N LEU A 52 50.08 16.89 -28.59
CA LEU A 52 48.79 16.52 -29.17
C LEU A 52 47.95 15.69 -28.19
N VAL A 53 48.56 14.74 -27.47
CA VAL A 53 47.92 13.95 -26.40
C VAL A 53 47.68 14.81 -25.16
N VAL A 54 48.46 15.86 -24.86
CA VAL A 54 48.12 16.81 -23.80
C VAL A 54 46.89 17.63 -24.17
N ILE A 55 46.78 18.19 -25.38
CA ILE A 55 45.54 18.90 -25.78
C ILE A 55 44.35 17.93 -25.94
N ALA A 56 44.58 16.67 -26.34
CA ALA A 56 43.54 15.65 -26.36
C ALA A 56 43.13 15.20 -24.95
N ILE A 57 44.07 15.05 -24.01
CA ILE A 57 43.80 14.79 -22.59
C ILE A 57 43.08 15.99 -21.97
N ILE A 58 43.49 17.23 -22.25
CA ILE A 58 42.76 18.42 -21.81
C ILE A 58 41.36 18.44 -22.41
N GLY A 59 41.19 18.05 -23.68
CA GLY A 59 39.88 17.88 -24.33
C GLY A 59 39.01 16.83 -23.62
N ILE A 60 39.54 15.64 -23.38
CA ILE A 60 38.87 14.52 -22.68
C ILE A 60 38.55 14.89 -21.23
N LEU A 61 39.50 15.51 -20.51
CA LEU A 61 39.29 15.99 -19.15
C LEU A 61 38.26 17.13 -19.12
N ALA A 62 38.25 18.03 -20.11
CA ALA A 62 37.27 19.09 -20.21
C ALA A 62 35.86 18.53 -20.48
N THR A 63 35.68 17.57 -21.39
CA THR A 63 34.37 16.95 -21.63
C THR A 63 33.86 16.21 -20.40
N VAL A 64 34.72 15.42 -19.73
CA VAL A 64 34.38 14.75 -18.46
C VAL A 64 34.07 15.77 -17.35
N SER A 65 34.81 16.88 -17.27
CA SER A 65 34.62 17.93 -16.25
C SER A 65 33.36 18.77 -16.48
N ILE A 66 32.93 18.95 -17.72
CA ILE A 66 31.66 19.62 -18.04
C ILE A 66 30.47 18.77 -17.56
N ILE A 67 30.52 17.45 -17.80
CA ILE A 67 29.49 16.53 -17.31
C ILE A 67 29.47 16.50 -15.78
N SER A 68 30.63 16.38 -15.12
CA SER A 68 30.69 16.36 -13.65
C SER A 68 30.22 17.69 -13.02
N LEU A 69 30.55 18.84 -13.62
CA LEU A 69 30.06 20.15 -13.19
C LEU A 69 28.55 20.31 -13.41
N SER A 70 28.01 19.79 -14.51
CA SER A 70 26.56 19.78 -14.76
C SER A 70 25.82 18.97 -13.69
N ASN A 71 26.30 17.75 -13.42
CA ASN A 71 25.74 16.84 -12.42
C ASN A 71 25.88 17.41 -10.99
N ALA A 72 27.01 18.06 -10.68
CA ALA A 72 27.19 18.74 -9.38
C ALA A 72 26.22 19.91 -9.21
N ARG A 73 25.94 20.68 -10.28
CA ARG A 73 24.94 21.75 -10.27
C ARG A 73 23.51 21.22 -10.14
N ALA A 74 23.18 20.11 -10.79
CA ALA A 74 21.88 19.44 -10.65
C ALA A 74 21.66 18.98 -9.20
N LYS A 75 22.61 18.22 -8.63
CA LYS A 75 22.57 17.80 -7.22
C LYS A 75 22.49 18.98 -6.24
N SER A 76 23.15 20.09 -6.54
CA SER A 76 23.04 21.32 -5.74
C SER A 76 21.66 21.99 -5.83
N ARG A 77 20.95 21.86 -6.96
CA ARG A 77 19.56 22.32 -7.10
C ARG A 77 18.60 21.38 -6.39
N ASP A 78 18.79 20.07 -6.49
CA ASP A 78 17.98 19.06 -5.79
C ASP A 78 18.11 19.21 -4.26
N ALA A 79 19.33 19.37 -3.74
CA ALA A 79 19.57 19.68 -2.33
C ALA A 79 18.92 21.01 -1.89
N LYS A 80 18.88 22.02 -2.78
CA LYS A 80 18.16 23.27 -2.52
C LYS A 80 16.65 23.07 -2.49
N ARG A 81 16.06 22.29 -3.42
CA ARG A 81 14.62 21.96 -3.44
C ARG A 81 14.19 21.32 -2.12
N ALA A 82 14.90 20.29 -1.66
CA ALA A 82 14.64 19.64 -0.38
C ALA A 82 14.81 20.59 0.83
N GLY A 83 15.86 21.43 0.83
CA GLY A 83 16.11 22.41 1.90
C GLY A 83 15.08 23.54 1.95
N ASP A 84 14.59 24.01 0.81
CA ASP A 84 13.52 25.01 0.72
C ASP A 84 12.18 24.43 1.18
N MET A 85 11.86 23.18 0.81
CA MET A 85 10.68 22.46 1.30
C MET A 85 10.66 22.35 2.83
N LYS A 86 11.80 22.04 3.48
CA LYS A 86 11.83 21.92 4.95
C LYS A 86 11.61 23.28 5.64
N GLN A 87 12.07 24.37 5.06
CA GLN A 87 11.78 25.73 5.53
C GLN A 87 10.30 26.07 5.37
N ILE A 88 9.69 25.73 4.23
CA ILE A 88 8.25 25.93 3.97
C ILE A 88 7.42 25.12 4.97
N GLN A 89 7.72 23.83 5.17
CA GLN A 89 7.06 22.99 6.18
C GLN A 89 7.08 23.68 7.55
N THR A 90 8.25 24.13 7.99
CA THR A 90 8.42 24.77 9.31
C THR A 90 7.56 26.03 9.44
N ALA A 91 7.44 26.85 8.39
CA ALA A 91 6.58 28.03 8.39
C ALA A 91 5.08 27.69 8.33
N LEU A 92 4.70 26.60 7.65
CA LEU A 92 3.34 26.08 7.62
C LEU A 92 2.91 25.53 8.99
N GLU A 93 3.79 24.79 9.69
CA GLU A 93 3.51 24.34 11.06
C GLU A 93 3.34 25.53 12.03
N LEU A 94 4.16 26.57 11.91
CA LEU A 94 4.00 27.78 12.73
C LEU A 94 2.68 28.51 12.44
N PHE A 95 2.27 28.59 11.16
CA PHE A 95 0.96 29.13 10.79
C PHE A 95 -0.19 28.28 11.35
N PHE A 96 -0.08 26.94 11.28
CA PHE A 96 -1.08 26.02 11.81
C PHE A 96 -1.27 26.18 13.33
N ASN A 97 -0.18 26.26 14.09
CA ASN A 97 -0.22 26.48 15.54
C ASN A 97 -0.95 27.78 15.93
N ASP A 98 -0.83 28.84 15.13
CA ASP A 98 -1.49 30.13 15.38
C ASP A 98 -2.94 30.21 14.86
N LYS A 99 -3.34 29.35 13.90
CA LYS A 99 -4.65 29.42 13.20
C LYS A 99 -5.57 28.22 13.36
N GLY A 100 -5.05 27.07 13.81
CA GLY A 100 -5.77 25.79 13.78
C GLY A 100 -6.08 25.28 12.37
N ARG A 101 -5.43 25.82 11.34
CA ARG A 101 -5.51 25.40 9.93
C ARG A 101 -4.27 25.84 9.16
N TYR A 102 -3.97 25.18 8.05
CA TYR A 102 -2.99 25.67 7.07
C TYR A 102 -3.56 26.82 6.21
N PRO A 103 -2.72 27.54 5.44
CA PRO A 103 -3.18 28.61 4.55
C PRO A 103 -4.18 28.13 3.50
N THR A 104 -5.10 28.99 3.06
CA THR A 104 -5.90 28.71 1.86
C THR A 104 -5.04 28.86 0.60
N ALA A 105 -5.51 28.34 -0.54
CA ALA A 105 -4.84 28.57 -1.83
C ALA A 105 -4.70 30.08 -2.16
N GLU A 106 -5.65 30.91 -1.73
CA GLU A 106 -5.60 32.37 -1.90
C GLU A 106 -4.49 33.01 -1.04
N GLU A 107 -4.37 32.59 0.22
CA GLU A 107 -3.31 33.05 1.13
C GLU A 107 -1.92 32.60 0.61
N TRP A 108 -1.78 31.35 0.15
CA TRP A 108 -0.55 30.84 -0.45
C TRP A 108 -0.12 31.63 -1.70
N ASN A 109 -1.06 31.96 -2.59
CA ASN A 109 -0.80 32.67 -3.84
C ASN A 109 -0.32 34.13 -3.65
N THR A 110 -0.28 34.64 -2.41
CA THR A 110 0.40 35.90 -2.08
C THR A 110 1.94 35.80 -2.15
N ASN A 111 2.50 34.60 -2.30
CA ASN A 111 3.94 34.28 -2.20
C ASN A 111 4.55 34.54 -0.81
N GLN A 112 3.73 34.63 0.22
CA GLN A 112 4.13 34.85 1.61
C GLN A 112 3.30 33.93 2.53
N ILE A 113 3.83 33.57 3.70
CA ILE A 113 3.06 32.87 4.74
C ILE A 113 2.94 33.83 5.93
N TYR A 114 1.77 34.44 6.10
CA TYR A 114 1.51 35.44 7.14
C TYR A 114 0.05 35.44 7.58
N SER A 115 -0.19 35.95 8.78
CA SER A 115 -1.49 36.15 9.39
C SER A 115 -1.68 37.61 9.74
N THR A 116 -2.78 38.23 9.28
CA THR A 116 -3.25 39.51 9.81
C THR A 116 -4.30 39.29 10.90
N SER A 117 -4.29 40.17 11.91
CA SER A 117 -5.32 40.29 12.93
C SER A 117 -5.58 41.78 13.24
N THR A 118 -6.57 42.06 14.09
CA THR A 118 -6.80 43.42 14.60
C THR A 118 -5.67 43.97 15.47
N THR A 119 -4.75 43.13 15.94
CA THR A 119 -3.61 43.50 16.81
C THR A 119 -2.27 43.56 16.10
N GLY A 120 -2.17 43.12 14.83
CA GLY A 120 -0.94 43.19 14.03
C GLY A 120 -0.86 42.14 12.93
N THR A 121 0.35 41.98 12.38
CA THR A 121 0.66 40.95 11.37
C THR A 121 1.77 40.04 11.89
N SER A 122 1.50 38.73 11.94
CA SER A 122 2.51 37.69 12.19
C SER A 122 3.00 37.16 10.84
N THR A 123 4.30 37.18 10.57
CA THR A 123 4.89 36.65 9.33
C THR A 123 5.73 35.42 9.65
N TYR A 124 5.36 34.28 9.07
CA TYR A 124 6.04 32.99 9.25
C TYR A 124 7.04 32.72 8.12
N MET A 125 6.76 33.22 6.92
CA MET A 125 7.70 33.24 5.79
C MET A 125 7.50 34.50 4.93
N GLN A 126 8.55 35.30 4.79
CA GLN A 126 8.50 36.58 4.06
C GLN A 126 8.44 36.42 2.53
N VAL A 127 9.01 35.35 1.99
CA VAL A 127 8.95 34.99 0.56
C VAL A 127 8.96 33.47 0.48
N ILE A 128 7.98 32.87 -0.18
CA ILE A 128 8.00 31.45 -0.54
C ILE A 128 9.05 31.25 -1.64
N PRO A 129 10.08 30.41 -1.45
CA PRO A 129 11.10 30.16 -2.47
C PRO A 129 10.50 29.60 -3.77
N ALA A 130 10.96 30.09 -4.91
CA ALA A 130 10.63 29.50 -6.21
C ALA A 130 11.52 28.29 -6.51
N ALA A 131 11.00 27.32 -7.28
CA ALA A 131 11.74 26.15 -7.73
C ALA A 131 13.03 26.55 -8.50
N PRO A 132 14.22 26.01 -8.15
CA PRO A 132 15.47 26.32 -8.84
C PRO A 132 15.45 25.93 -10.32
N THR A 133 15.95 26.82 -11.18
CA THR A 133 16.07 26.62 -12.63
C THR A 133 17.53 26.33 -13.04
N PRO A 134 17.77 25.63 -14.17
CA PRO A 134 16.78 24.92 -15.00
C PRO A 134 16.16 23.74 -14.27
N VAL A 135 15.06 23.22 -14.82
CA VAL A 135 14.43 21.97 -14.37
C VAL A 135 15.40 20.80 -14.51
N ASP A 136 15.33 19.84 -13.58
CA ASP A 136 16.20 18.66 -13.55
C ASP A 136 15.35 17.38 -13.44
N GLY A 137 15.77 16.33 -14.13
CA GLY A 137 15.04 15.05 -14.16
C GLY A 137 13.97 14.98 -15.25
N ASN A 138 13.17 13.91 -15.18
CA ASN A 138 12.18 13.56 -16.21
C ASN A 138 10.74 14.00 -15.83
N CYS A 139 10.61 14.93 -14.88
CA CYS A 139 9.32 15.43 -14.42
C CYS A 139 8.70 16.41 -15.43
N THR A 140 7.37 16.44 -15.47
CA THR A 140 6.57 17.40 -16.25
C THR A 140 6.75 18.84 -15.74
N ASP A 141 6.41 19.83 -16.58
CA ASP A 141 6.53 21.25 -16.20
C ASP A 141 5.74 21.59 -14.92
N ASN A 142 4.58 20.95 -14.72
CA ASN A 142 3.76 21.14 -13.51
C ASN A 142 4.43 20.61 -12.24
N GLN A 143 4.99 19.39 -12.28
CA GLN A 143 5.76 18.77 -11.18
C GLN A 143 7.05 19.54 -10.83
N ASN A 144 7.55 20.36 -11.76
CA ASN A 144 8.70 21.24 -11.54
C ASN A 144 8.34 22.58 -10.87
N THR A 145 7.05 22.83 -10.60
CA THR A 145 6.58 23.99 -9.82
C THR A 145 6.16 23.54 -8.42
N PHE A 146 6.40 24.39 -7.41
CA PHE A 146 5.96 24.12 -6.04
C PHE A 146 4.45 24.37 -5.92
N TYR A 147 3.67 23.38 -6.33
CA TYR A 147 2.21 23.46 -6.37
C TYR A 147 1.60 23.05 -5.03
N TYR A 148 0.97 24.02 -4.35
CA TYR A 148 0.32 23.84 -3.04
C TYR A 148 -1.16 23.48 -3.19
N THR A 149 -1.63 22.51 -2.41
CA THR A 149 -3.05 22.21 -2.24
C THR A 149 -3.35 22.01 -0.75
N GLN A 150 -4.30 22.78 -0.23
CA GLN A 150 -4.87 22.58 1.11
C GLN A 150 -5.82 21.38 1.08
N THR A 151 -5.71 20.47 2.04
CA THR A 151 -6.53 19.24 2.15
C THR A 151 -7.25 19.18 3.49
N GLU A 152 -8.15 18.20 3.66
CA GLU A 152 -8.82 17.90 4.95
C GLU A 152 -9.47 19.13 5.61
N ASN A 153 -10.16 19.96 4.82
CA ASN A 153 -10.80 21.21 5.26
C ASN A 153 -9.85 22.22 5.94
N GLY A 154 -8.54 22.12 5.69
CA GLY A 154 -7.50 22.97 6.28
C GLY A 154 -6.64 22.28 7.35
N ASN A 155 -6.95 21.02 7.71
CA ASN A 155 -6.16 20.26 8.68
C ASN A 155 -4.87 19.66 8.11
N SER A 156 -4.69 19.69 6.78
CA SER A 156 -3.53 19.11 6.09
C SER A 156 -3.22 19.88 4.79
N TYR A 157 -2.09 19.55 4.16
CA TYR A 157 -1.69 20.11 2.87
C TYR A 157 -0.74 19.18 2.11
N ASN A 158 -0.68 19.39 0.79
CA ASN A 158 0.26 18.75 -0.11
C ASN A 158 1.03 19.84 -0.91
N ILE A 159 2.35 19.72 -1.04
CA ILE A 159 3.15 20.49 -1.99
C ILE A 159 3.94 19.54 -2.90
N SER A 160 3.72 19.63 -4.21
CA SER A 160 4.52 18.88 -5.19
C SER A 160 5.90 19.51 -5.42
N LEU A 161 6.92 18.68 -5.59
CA LEU A 161 8.22 19.05 -6.12
C LEU A 161 8.82 17.88 -6.92
N CYS A 162 9.93 18.11 -7.61
CA CYS A 162 10.69 17.06 -8.28
C CYS A 162 12.18 17.13 -7.92
N LEU A 163 12.83 15.97 -7.82
CA LEU A 163 14.28 15.84 -7.67
C LEU A 163 14.87 15.17 -8.93
N GLY A 164 15.82 15.81 -9.58
CA GLY A 164 16.48 15.27 -10.76
C GLY A 164 17.40 14.08 -10.47
N ASN A 165 17.87 13.96 -9.22
CA ASN A 165 18.76 12.92 -8.74
C ASN A 165 18.41 12.53 -7.30
N THR A 166 18.76 11.31 -6.90
CA THR A 166 18.75 10.87 -5.49
C THR A 166 19.48 11.88 -4.61
N THR A 167 18.81 12.34 -3.54
CA THR A 167 19.28 13.43 -2.67
C THR A 167 19.08 13.03 -1.22
N GLY A 168 20.17 12.66 -0.55
CA GLY A 168 20.09 12.02 0.77
C GLY A 168 19.44 10.65 0.66
N THR A 169 18.34 10.44 1.37
CA THR A 169 17.51 9.22 1.30
C THR A 169 16.38 9.31 0.27
N LEU A 170 16.08 10.50 -0.27
CA LEU A 170 15.00 10.70 -1.23
C LEU A 170 15.45 10.26 -2.63
N ALA A 171 14.60 9.53 -3.34
CA ALA A 171 14.88 9.09 -4.70
C ALA A 171 14.87 10.26 -5.72
N SER A 172 15.21 10.00 -6.98
CA SER A 172 14.86 10.92 -8.07
C SER A 172 13.35 10.88 -8.36
N GLY A 173 12.85 11.79 -9.21
CA GLY A 173 11.46 11.86 -9.62
C GLY A 173 10.60 12.80 -8.76
N PRO A 174 9.27 12.75 -8.89
CA PRO A 174 8.36 13.58 -8.11
C PRO A 174 8.40 13.21 -6.62
N LYS A 175 8.13 14.21 -5.77
CA LYS A 175 7.96 14.10 -4.32
C LYS A 175 6.76 14.92 -3.89
N CYS A 176 6.19 14.58 -2.74
CA CYS A 176 5.19 15.38 -2.07
C CYS A 176 5.68 15.77 -0.68
N LEU A 177 5.53 17.03 -0.32
CA LEU A 177 5.66 17.50 1.06
C LEU A 177 4.27 17.55 1.70
N THR A 178 4.15 16.90 2.86
CA THR A 178 2.97 16.89 3.75
C THR A 178 3.37 17.43 5.14
N PRO A 179 2.43 17.62 6.09
CA PRO A 179 2.77 17.87 7.49
C PRO A 179 3.77 16.85 8.08
N GLY A 180 3.70 15.59 7.65
CA GLY A 180 4.63 14.53 8.07
C GLY A 180 6.06 14.64 7.50
N GLY A 181 6.25 15.38 6.40
CA GLY A 181 7.54 15.54 5.74
C GLY A 181 7.48 15.26 4.23
N ILE A 182 8.66 15.09 3.63
CA ILE A 182 8.80 14.81 2.20
C ILE A 182 8.71 13.29 2.00
N ILE A 183 7.82 12.85 1.12
CA ILE A 183 7.58 11.46 0.73
C ILE A 183 7.77 11.27 -0.79
N ASP A 184 8.19 10.07 -1.19
CA ASP A 184 8.52 9.70 -2.57
C ASP A 184 7.26 9.39 -3.42
N VAL A 185 6.36 10.38 -3.59
CA VAL A 185 5.12 10.27 -4.40
C VAL A 185 4.83 11.57 -5.17
N ASP A 186 4.13 11.51 -6.31
CA ASP A 186 3.56 12.70 -6.94
C ASP A 186 2.21 13.12 -6.31
N CYS A 187 2.04 14.42 -6.08
CA CYS A 187 0.77 15.01 -5.67
C CYS A 187 0.29 16.18 -6.55
N SER A 188 0.93 16.42 -7.69
CA SER A 188 0.55 17.50 -8.63
C SER A 188 -0.70 17.22 -9.50
N GLY A 189 -1.25 15.99 -9.44
CA GLY A 189 -2.53 15.62 -10.06
C GLY A 189 -3.55 15.01 -9.10
N GLY A 190 -3.27 15.03 -7.79
CA GLY A 190 -3.81 14.04 -6.86
C GLY A 190 -3.17 12.66 -7.08
N ILE A 191 -3.36 11.76 -6.12
CA ILE A 191 -2.90 10.37 -6.25
C ILE A 191 -3.83 9.67 -7.26
N ALA A 192 -3.27 9.11 -8.33
CA ALA A 192 -4.05 8.49 -9.40
C ALA A 192 -4.88 7.31 -8.88
N ALA A 193 -6.11 7.15 -9.38
CA ALA A 193 -6.97 6.05 -8.97
C ALA A 193 -6.33 4.68 -9.28
N CYS A 194 -6.41 3.75 -8.33
CA CYS A 194 -5.91 2.38 -8.54
C CYS A 194 -6.66 1.72 -9.71
N SER A 195 -5.90 1.16 -10.65
CA SER A 195 -6.41 0.59 -11.90
C SER A 195 -5.49 -0.50 -12.43
N ALA A 196 -5.94 -1.25 -13.45
CA ALA A 196 -5.12 -2.17 -14.23
C ALA A 196 -3.80 -1.56 -14.74
N SER A 197 -3.75 -0.23 -14.93
CA SER A 197 -2.58 0.52 -15.42
C SER A 197 -1.71 1.16 -14.32
N THR A 198 -1.98 0.91 -13.04
CA THR A 198 -1.14 1.40 -11.95
C THR A 198 0.26 0.80 -12.05
N ALA A 199 1.28 1.65 -12.21
CA ALA A 199 2.68 1.22 -12.26
C ALA A 199 3.15 0.79 -10.87
N CYS A 200 3.87 -0.33 -10.78
CA CYS A 200 4.31 -0.84 -9.49
C CYS A 200 5.45 -0.04 -8.89
N GLY A 201 5.38 0.20 -7.57
CA GLY A 201 6.26 1.11 -6.83
C GLY A 201 5.67 2.50 -6.63
N GLU A 202 4.57 2.84 -7.32
CA GLU A 202 3.84 4.10 -7.12
C GLU A 202 2.75 3.94 -6.05
N THR A 203 2.22 5.06 -5.56
CA THR A 203 1.00 5.08 -4.73
C THR A 203 -0.23 5.36 -5.59
N CYS A 204 -1.33 4.64 -5.34
CA CYS A 204 -2.62 4.87 -5.99
C CYS A 204 -3.75 5.08 -4.96
N SER A 205 -4.85 5.71 -5.37
CA SER A 205 -5.99 6.02 -4.49
C SER A 205 -7.18 5.13 -4.79
N TYR A 206 -7.85 4.62 -3.75
CA TYR A 206 -9.02 3.77 -3.90
C TYR A 206 -9.89 3.78 -2.64
N GLY A 207 -11.22 3.82 -2.80
CA GLY A 207 -12.18 3.76 -1.68
C GLY A 207 -12.02 4.85 -0.60
N GLY A 208 -11.45 6.02 -0.94
CA GLY A 208 -11.14 7.09 0.01
C GLY A 208 -9.75 7.01 0.65
N GLU A 209 -9.01 5.94 0.36
CA GLU A 209 -7.69 5.62 0.91
C GLU A 209 -6.57 5.76 -0.12
N ASN A 210 -5.33 5.79 0.38
CA ASN A 210 -4.12 5.79 -0.46
C ASN A 210 -3.27 4.55 -0.17
N TYR A 211 -2.96 3.80 -1.23
CA TYR A 211 -2.28 2.53 -1.21
C TYR A 211 -0.95 2.63 -1.96
N PRO A 212 0.20 2.65 -1.27
CA PRO A 212 1.49 2.40 -1.90
C PRO A 212 1.49 1.00 -2.51
N THR A 213 2.27 0.78 -3.56
CA THR A 213 2.36 -0.53 -4.23
C THR A 213 3.79 -1.02 -4.30
N VAL A 214 3.99 -2.34 -4.35
CA VAL A 214 5.32 -2.95 -4.33
C VAL A 214 5.39 -4.22 -5.20
N ASP A 215 6.50 -4.39 -5.90
CA ASP A 215 6.73 -5.51 -6.82
C ASP A 215 7.36 -6.68 -6.04
N ILE A 216 6.65 -7.79 -5.94
CA ILE A 216 7.07 -9.03 -5.27
C ILE A 216 6.78 -10.17 -6.24
N GLY A 217 7.80 -10.94 -6.61
CA GLY A 217 7.66 -12.06 -7.56
C GLY A 217 7.28 -11.65 -8.99
N GLY A 218 7.38 -10.37 -9.36
CA GLY A 218 6.83 -9.86 -10.63
C GLY A 218 5.32 -9.64 -10.63
N GLN A 219 4.68 -9.79 -9.46
CA GLN A 219 3.32 -9.33 -9.20
C GLN A 219 3.37 -8.01 -8.42
N CYS A 220 2.39 -7.14 -8.62
CA CYS A 220 2.30 -5.84 -7.96
C CYS A 220 1.26 -5.85 -6.85
N TRP A 221 1.70 -5.64 -5.61
CA TRP A 221 0.90 -5.78 -4.40
C TRP A 221 0.62 -4.42 -3.77
N MET A 222 -0.56 -4.25 -3.17
CA MET A 222 -0.80 -3.10 -2.29
C MET A 222 -0.01 -3.29 -0.99
N ALA A 223 0.81 -2.31 -0.63
CA ALA A 223 1.78 -2.37 0.47
C ALA A 223 1.18 -2.23 1.89
N LYS A 224 -0.14 -2.08 2.00
CA LYS A 224 -0.90 -2.00 3.26
C LYS A 224 -2.27 -2.67 3.15
N ASN A 225 -2.85 -3.02 4.29
CA ASN A 225 -4.18 -3.66 4.41
C ASN A 225 -5.32 -2.78 3.85
N MET A 226 -6.37 -3.40 3.31
CA MET A 226 -7.55 -2.65 2.85
C MET A 226 -8.31 -2.00 4.02
N ASN A 227 -8.86 -0.81 3.74
CA ASN A 227 -9.61 0.01 4.70
C ASN A 227 -10.78 0.77 4.04
N ILE A 228 -11.29 0.22 2.95
CA ILE A 228 -12.38 0.79 2.16
C ILE A 228 -13.75 0.37 2.69
N GLY A 229 -14.78 1.14 2.36
CA GLY A 229 -16.16 0.85 2.76
C GLY A 229 -16.57 1.44 4.11
N ASP A 230 -17.86 1.33 4.41
CA ASP A 230 -18.49 1.91 5.59
C ASP A 230 -18.30 1.01 6.82
N TYR A 231 -18.03 1.62 7.97
CA TYR A 231 -17.84 0.89 9.22
C TYR A 231 -19.17 0.50 9.87
N ILE A 232 -19.37 -0.80 10.14
CA ILE A 232 -20.50 -1.35 10.89
C ILE A 232 -20.22 -1.23 12.39
N GLY A 233 -20.78 -0.22 13.06
CA GLY A 233 -20.51 0.03 14.48
C GLY A 233 -21.53 0.86 15.26
N SER A 234 -21.46 0.72 16.58
CA SER A 234 -22.47 1.18 17.54
C SER A 234 -22.52 2.70 17.71
N GLY A 235 -23.18 3.38 16.77
CA GLY A 235 -23.50 4.82 16.84
C GLY A 235 -24.92 5.15 16.41
N THR A 236 -25.38 4.55 15.31
CA THR A 236 -26.77 4.66 14.82
C THR A 236 -27.16 3.37 14.09
N ASN A 237 -28.12 2.63 14.67
CA ASN A 237 -28.81 1.43 14.16
C ASN A 237 -27.96 0.15 13.92
N ALA A 238 -26.69 0.26 13.52
CA ALA A 238 -25.80 -0.91 13.43
C ALA A 238 -25.16 -1.26 14.79
N VAL A 239 -25.88 -2.01 15.63
CA VAL A 239 -25.21 -2.78 16.70
C VAL A 239 -24.57 -4.01 16.05
N GLY A 240 -23.24 -4.10 16.13
CA GLY A 240 -22.53 -5.30 15.72
C GLY A 240 -22.82 -6.43 16.71
N PHE A 241 -23.10 -7.63 16.18
CA PHE A 241 -23.58 -8.82 16.91
C PHE A 241 -23.04 -8.93 18.36
N ASP A 242 -23.91 -8.68 19.34
CA ASP A 242 -23.61 -8.73 20.78
C ASP A 242 -23.68 -10.15 21.38
N GLY A 243 -23.95 -11.15 20.54
CA GLY A 243 -24.20 -12.54 20.92
C GLY A 243 -25.67 -12.88 21.17
N ASN A 244 -26.61 -11.94 21.06
CA ASN A 244 -28.00 -12.12 21.46
C ASN A 244 -29.00 -11.56 20.41
N PRO A 245 -29.30 -12.32 19.35
CA PRO A 245 -30.07 -11.83 18.21
C PRO A 245 -31.50 -11.41 18.55
N GLY A 246 -31.92 -10.26 17.98
CA GLY A 246 -33.32 -9.88 17.84
C GLY A 246 -33.83 -8.83 18.83
N THR A 247 -32.96 -8.07 19.53
CA THR A 247 -33.41 -6.97 20.39
C THR A 247 -33.11 -5.54 19.91
N ASN A 248 -32.17 -5.30 18.97
CA ASN A 248 -32.08 -3.98 18.31
C ASN A 248 -31.28 -3.96 16.98
N ASP A 249 -31.05 -5.11 16.35
CA ASP A 249 -29.92 -5.32 15.43
C ASP A 249 -30.36 -5.49 13.98
N ASP A 250 -29.67 -4.79 13.05
CA ASP A 250 -29.86 -4.91 11.59
C ASP A 250 -29.30 -6.24 10.99
N CYS A 251 -28.87 -7.19 11.83
CA CYS A 251 -28.27 -8.46 11.43
C CYS A 251 -29.33 -9.53 11.07
N VAL A 252 -29.03 -10.39 10.09
CA VAL A 252 -29.93 -11.43 9.58
C VAL A 252 -29.37 -12.84 9.78
N ASP A 253 -30.21 -13.80 10.17
CA ASP A 253 -29.85 -15.22 10.11
C ASP A 253 -29.85 -15.64 8.64
N VAL A 254 -28.67 -15.95 8.15
CA VAL A 254 -28.35 -16.25 6.76
C VAL A 254 -28.64 -17.71 6.38
N SER A 255 -28.86 -18.55 7.38
CA SER A 255 -28.80 -20.01 7.23
C SER A 255 -30.16 -20.62 6.90
N SER A 256 -30.13 -21.70 6.12
CA SER A 256 -31.31 -22.39 5.63
C SER A 256 -31.20 -23.90 5.89
N PRO A 257 -31.89 -24.45 6.91
CA PRO A 257 -32.78 -23.77 7.86
C PRO A 257 -32.03 -22.87 8.87
N PRO A 258 -32.73 -21.90 9.51
CA PRO A 258 -32.14 -21.04 10.53
C PRO A 258 -31.50 -21.82 11.68
N SER A 259 -30.23 -21.54 11.91
CA SER A 259 -29.36 -22.24 12.87
C SER A 259 -28.51 -21.29 13.71
N GLY A 260 -28.78 -19.98 13.65
CA GLY A 260 -28.10 -18.96 14.44
C GLY A 260 -26.81 -18.45 13.83
N TYR A 261 -26.71 -18.43 12.49
CA TYR A 261 -25.57 -17.86 11.78
C TYR A 261 -25.93 -16.47 11.26
N TRP A 262 -25.33 -15.44 11.84
CA TRP A 262 -25.73 -14.05 11.60
C TRP A 262 -24.67 -13.32 10.77
N SER A 263 -25.11 -12.63 9.71
CA SER A 263 -24.35 -11.56 9.09
C SER A 263 -25.00 -10.23 9.44
N CYS A 264 -24.19 -9.23 9.79
CA CYS A 264 -24.66 -7.87 10.04
C CYS A 264 -24.52 -6.98 8.81
N GLN A 265 -24.26 -7.57 7.64
CA GLN A 265 -24.05 -6.82 6.41
C GLN A 265 -25.36 -6.43 5.74
N GLY A 266 -25.40 -5.19 5.24
CA GLY A 266 -26.51 -4.64 4.47
C GLY A 266 -26.33 -4.84 2.96
N TYR A 267 -27.43 -4.69 2.22
CA TYR A 267 -27.49 -4.97 0.77
C TYR A 267 -26.79 -3.94 -0.15
N SER A 268 -26.03 -2.97 0.36
CA SER A 268 -25.47 -1.89 -0.46
C SER A 268 -24.22 -1.24 0.09
N GLY A 269 -23.21 -1.07 -0.77
CA GLY A 269 -21.91 -0.50 -0.43
C GLY A 269 -20.95 -1.57 0.10
N ILE A 270 -19.65 -1.28 0.08
CA ILE A 270 -18.66 -2.15 0.75
C ILE A 270 -18.74 -1.87 2.23
N GLN A 271 -18.72 -2.91 3.06
CA GLN A 271 -18.83 -2.78 4.51
C GLN A 271 -17.69 -3.44 5.26
N LYS A 272 -17.24 -2.82 6.35
CA LYS A 272 -16.10 -3.29 7.16
C LYS A 272 -16.39 -3.26 8.65
N TYR A 273 -15.65 -4.07 9.39
CA TYR A 273 -15.54 -4.03 10.84
C TYR A 273 -14.15 -3.51 11.22
N CYS A 274 -14.05 -2.89 12.39
CA CYS A 274 -12.79 -2.39 12.95
C CYS A 274 -12.47 -3.16 14.23
N TYR A 275 -11.18 -3.23 14.60
CA TYR A 275 -10.74 -3.87 15.84
C TYR A 275 -11.42 -3.23 17.08
N ASP A 276 -11.72 -4.06 18.09
CA ASP A 276 -12.52 -3.74 19.29
C ASP A 276 -13.91 -3.11 19.03
N ASN A 277 -14.36 -3.08 17.77
CA ASN A 277 -15.52 -2.31 17.32
C ASN A 277 -15.37 -0.79 17.60
N ASP A 278 -14.19 -0.22 17.38
CA ASP A 278 -13.95 1.23 17.35
C ASP A 278 -13.52 1.67 15.93
N ALA A 279 -14.22 2.65 15.37
CA ALA A 279 -13.94 3.24 14.06
C ALA A 279 -12.50 3.80 13.93
N ASN A 280 -11.92 4.28 15.03
CA ASN A 280 -10.56 4.84 15.03
C ASN A 280 -9.52 3.76 14.69
N ASN A 281 -9.70 2.54 15.20
CA ASN A 281 -8.77 1.42 14.97
C ASN A 281 -8.69 1.01 13.49
N CYS A 282 -9.74 1.26 12.69
CA CYS A 282 -9.65 1.08 11.23
C CYS A 282 -8.63 2.01 10.56
N THR A 283 -8.36 3.20 11.11
CA THR A 283 -7.39 4.14 10.54
C THR A 283 -5.96 3.64 10.75
N ASP A 284 -5.70 3.13 11.95
CA ASP A 284 -4.36 2.65 12.34
C ASP A 284 -4.09 1.24 11.79
N GLU A 285 -5.07 0.33 11.83
CA GLU A 285 -4.86 -1.08 11.52
C GLU A 285 -5.46 -1.52 10.17
N GLY A 286 -6.47 -0.82 9.65
CA GLY A 286 -7.26 -1.22 8.48
C GLY A 286 -8.53 -2.03 8.82
N GLY A 287 -9.32 -2.37 7.81
CA GLY A 287 -10.60 -3.06 7.95
C GLY A 287 -10.49 -4.58 8.06
N LEU A 288 -11.48 -5.17 8.71
CA LEU A 288 -11.79 -6.60 8.70
C LEU A 288 -13.11 -6.82 7.93
N TYR A 289 -13.13 -7.83 7.06
CA TYR A 289 -14.21 -8.07 6.11
C TYR A 289 -14.72 -9.50 6.24
N GLU A 290 -16.01 -9.73 5.97
CA GLU A 290 -16.54 -11.08 5.74
C GLU A 290 -15.98 -11.61 4.40
N TRP A 291 -15.98 -12.93 4.20
CA TRP A 291 -15.37 -13.54 3.00
C TRP A 291 -16.20 -13.24 1.75
N ALA A 292 -17.52 -13.34 1.81
CA ALA A 292 -18.40 -13.00 0.68
C ALA A 292 -18.26 -11.53 0.27
N GLU A 293 -18.23 -10.63 1.25
CA GLU A 293 -17.97 -9.20 1.06
C GLU A 293 -16.65 -8.99 0.30
N THR A 294 -15.56 -9.59 0.80
CA THR A 294 -14.22 -9.53 0.19
C THR A 294 -14.23 -9.88 -1.30
N LEU A 295 -15.08 -10.83 -1.69
CA LEU A 295 -15.21 -11.31 -3.07
C LEU A 295 -16.30 -10.60 -3.89
N GLY A 296 -16.96 -9.58 -3.32
CA GLY A 296 -18.06 -8.86 -3.98
C GLY A 296 -19.30 -9.74 -4.21
N LEU A 297 -19.49 -10.76 -3.36
CA LEU A 297 -20.58 -11.72 -3.40
C LEU A 297 -21.69 -11.34 -2.42
N PRO A 298 -22.94 -11.83 -2.62
CA PRO A 298 -24.00 -11.71 -1.62
C PRO A 298 -23.59 -12.27 -0.25
N TYR A 299 -23.95 -11.60 0.84
CA TYR A 299 -23.52 -11.93 2.21
C TYR A 299 -23.84 -13.38 2.63
N ASP A 300 -24.91 -13.99 2.08
CA ASP A 300 -25.29 -15.37 2.39
C ASP A 300 -24.31 -16.40 1.78
N CYS A 301 -23.52 -15.99 0.79
CA CYS A 301 -22.49 -16.83 0.18
C CYS A 301 -21.34 -17.19 1.13
N ASN A 302 -21.17 -16.49 2.27
CA ASN A 302 -20.26 -16.91 3.36
C ASN A 302 -20.59 -18.35 3.86
N TRP A 303 -21.83 -18.81 3.66
CA TRP A 303 -22.31 -20.16 4.04
C TRP A 303 -22.67 -21.02 2.82
N ALA A 304 -22.19 -20.69 1.63
CA ALA A 304 -22.42 -21.49 0.43
C ALA A 304 -21.71 -22.84 0.47
N THR A 305 -22.29 -23.87 -0.15
CA THR A 305 -21.52 -25.04 -0.58
C THR A 305 -20.77 -24.70 -1.86
N SER A 306 -19.51 -25.13 -1.98
CA SER A 306 -18.66 -24.81 -3.13
C SER A 306 -18.22 -26.06 -3.89
N THR A 307 -18.12 -25.93 -5.21
CA THR A 307 -17.61 -26.93 -6.15
C THR A 307 -16.46 -26.33 -6.95
N ASP A 308 -15.30 -26.99 -6.95
CA ASP A 308 -14.20 -26.67 -7.86
C ASP A 308 -14.55 -27.13 -9.29
N ASN A 309 -14.45 -26.23 -10.27
CA ASN A 309 -14.74 -26.52 -11.67
C ASN A 309 -13.51 -27.08 -12.44
N LEU A 310 -12.35 -27.18 -11.78
CA LEU A 310 -11.06 -27.67 -12.29
C LEU A 310 -10.47 -26.83 -13.44
N ASP A 311 -10.92 -25.59 -13.58
CA ASP A 311 -10.42 -24.57 -14.53
C ASP A 311 -9.93 -23.29 -13.84
N GLY A 312 -9.80 -23.32 -12.51
CA GLY A 312 -9.51 -22.16 -11.66
C GLY A 312 -10.74 -21.37 -11.24
N THR A 313 -11.95 -21.75 -11.65
CA THR A 313 -13.20 -21.16 -11.16
C THR A 313 -13.90 -22.08 -10.14
N TYR A 314 -14.70 -21.48 -9.25
CA TYR A 314 -15.48 -22.21 -8.26
C TYR A 314 -16.95 -21.82 -8.36
N THR A 315 -17.83 -22.82 -8.38
CA THR A 315 -19.28 -22.62 -8.31
C THR A 315 -19.73 -22.63 -6.85
N LEU A 316 -20.43 -21.59 -6.41
CA LEU A 316 -20.99 -21.48 -5.06
C LEU A 316 -22.51 -21.59 -5.12
N ASP A 317 -23.12 -22.44 -4.30
CA ASP A 317 -24.58 -22.45 -4.13
C ASP A 317 -24.95 -21.73 -2.82
N CYS A 318 -25.28 -20.44 -2.93
CA CYS A 318 -25.58 -19.59 -1.78
C CYS A 318 -27.03 -19.79 -1.30
N PRO A 319 -27.30 -19.87 0.02
CA PRO A 319 -28.58 -20.35 0.56
C PRO A 319 -29.84 -19.59 0.09
N ASN A 320 -29.72 -18.29 -0.19
CA ASN A 320 -30.83 -17.40 -0.55
C ASN A 320 -30.60 -16.72 -1.91
N SER A 321 -29.35 -16.40 -2.25
CA SER A 321 -28.97 -15.72 -3.50
C SER A 321 -28.73 -16.68 -4.68
N GLY A 322 -28.79 -17.99 -4.46
CA GLY A 322 -28.62 -19.00 -5.49
C GLY A 322 -27.17 -19.14 -5.97
N SER A 323 -27.01 -19.70 -7.17
CA SER A 323 -25.68 -20.07 -7.68
C SER A 323 -24.86 -18.84 -8.12
N GLN A 324 -23.63 -18.75 -7.63
CA GLN A 324 -22.63 -17.72 -7.95
C GLN A 324 -21.35 -18.39 -8.48
N THR A 325 -20.41 -17.60 -9.02
CA THR A 325 -19.13 -18.11 -9.53
C THR A 325 -17.98 -17.21 -9.09
N ILE A 326 -16.95 -17.80 -8.49
CA ILE A 326 -15.65 -17.15 -8.25
C ILE A 326 -14.80 -17.35 -9.49
N LEU A 327 -14.19 -16.27 -9.98
CA LEU A 327 -13.27 -16.30 -11.11
C LEU A 327 -11.84 -16.61 -10.64
N ALA A 328 -11.03 -17.21 -11.51
CA ALA A 328 -9.60 -17.49 -11.26
C ALA A 328 -8.76 -16.24 -10.93
N LYS A 329 -9.28 -15.05 -11.24
CA LYS A 329 -8.78 -13.74 -10.81
C LYS A 329 -9.99 -12.92 -10.35
N GLN A 330 -10.41 -13.16 -9.11
CA GLN A 330 -11.60 -12.52 -8.54
C GLN A 330 -11.26 -11.08 -8.15
N GLN A 331 -11.91 -10.09 -8.77
CA GLN A 331 -11.72 -8.68 -8.40
C GLN A 331 -12.18 -8.45 -6.95
N GLY A 332 -13.39 -8.90 -6.61
CA GLY A 332 -13.97 -8.65 -5.29
C GLY A 332 -14.00 -7.17 -4.91
N ILE A 333 -13.63 -6.85 -3.67
CA ILE A 333 -13.54 -5.46 -3.20
C ILE A 333 -12.33 -4.70 -3.78
N CYS A 334 -11.47 -5.32 -4.58
CA CYS A 334 -10.31 -4.65 -5.15
C CYS A 334 -10.67 -3.67 -6.29
N PRO A 335 -9.80 -2.69 -6.60
CA PRO A 335 -10.01 -1.79 -7.72
C PRO A 335 -10.09 -2.53 -9.06
N SER A 336 -10.63 -1.87 -10.09
CA SER A 336 -10.74 -2.48 -11.42
C SER A 336 -9.36 -2.87 -11.99
N GLY A 337 -9.18 -4.16 -12.28
CA GLY A 337 -7.91 -4.75 -12.73
C GLY A 337 -6.97 -5.19 -11.60
N TRP A 338 -7.37 -5.04 -10.35
CA TRP A 338 -6.75 -5.65 -9.19
C TRP A 338 -7.62 -6.80 -8.69
N HIS A 339 -7.02 -7.78 -8.01
CA HIS A 339 -7.71 -8.99 -7.58
C HIS A 339 -7.39 -9.31 -6.11
N VAL A 340 -8.34 -9.97 -5.45
CA VAL A 340 -8.08 -10.68 -4.20
C VAL A 340 -7.21 -11.89 -4.53
N PRO A 341 -6.09 -12.13 -3.83
CA PRO A 341 -5.23 -13.28 -4.08
C PRO A 341 -5.98 -14.60 -3.95
N GLY A 342 -5.73 -15.52 -4.87
CA GLY A 342 -6.15 -16.91 -4.72
C GLY A 342 -4.98 -17.81 -4.35
N ASP A 343 -5.25 -18.84 -3.54
CA ASP A 343 -4.44 -20.04 -3.53
C ASP A 343 -5.05 -21.11 -4.44
N SER A 344 -4.24 -21.94 -5.07
CA SER A 344 -4.71 -22.97 -6.00
C SER A 344 -3.84 -24.23 -5.92
N ASP A 345 -4.41 -25.33 -5.43
CA ASP A 345 -3.72 -26.62 -5.25
C ASP A 345 -3.18 -27.21 -6.57
N LEU A 346 -3.76 -26.81 -7.71
CA LEU A 346 -3.31 -27.21 -9.05
C LEU A 346 -2.02 -26.51 -9.49
N GLY A 347 -1.45 -25.64 -8.66
CA GLY A 347 -0.15 -25.00 -8.87
C GLY A 347 -0.09 -24.00 -10.03
N THR A 348 -1.23 -23.65 -10.62
CA THR A 348 -1.38 -22.63 -11.68
C THR A 348 -2.33 -21.55 -11.21
N ASN A 349 -1.83 -20.31 -11.09
CA ASN A 349 -2.51 -19.12 -10.56
C ASN A 349 -2.61 -18.99 -9.02
N SER A 350 -1.79 -19.71 -8.23
CA SER A 350 -1.65 -19.45 -6.78
C SER A 350 -0.81 -18.18 -6.57
N ASP A 351 -1.50 -17.08 -6.30
CA ASP A 351 -0.91 -15.74 -6.11
C ASP A 351 -0.14 -15.67 -4.80
N TRP A 352 -0.61 -16.40 -3.80
CA TRP A 352 0.03 -16.49 -2.50
C TRP A 352 1.38 -17.21 -2.57
N ARG A 353 1.45 -18.33 -3.29
CA ARG A 353 2.72 -19.02 -3.53
C ARG A 353 3.65 -18.20 -4.44
N ASP A 354 3.13 -17.48 -5.41
CA ASP A 354 3.92 -16.56 -6.25
C ASP A 354 4.52 -15.40 -5.41
N LEU A 355 3.79 -14.88 -4.43
CA LEU A 355 4.30 -13.92 -3.44
C LEU A 355 5.42 -14.52 -2.59
N GLU A 356 5.22 -15.72 -2.05
CA GLU A 356 6.25 -16.41 -1.26
C GLU A 356 7.54 -16.64 -2.05
N GLN A 357 7.43 -17.19 -3.27
CA GLN A 357 8.58 -17.41 -4.15
C GLN A 357 9.27 -16.09 -4.55
N GLY A 358 8.50 -14.99 -4.61
CA GLY A 358 9.02 -13.65 -4.81
C GLY A 358 9.85 -13.08 -3.64
N LEU A 359 9.65 -13.62 -2.44
CA LEU A 359 10.37 -13.26 -1.20
C LEU A 359 11.49 -14.26 -0.87
N ALA A 360 11.32 -15.52 -1.28
CA ALA A 360 12.25 -16.59 -0.98
C ALA A 360 13.63 -16.34 -1.63
N THR A 361 14.68 -16.41 -0.82
CA THR A 361 16.06 -16.41 -1.33
C THR A 361 16.43 -17.71 -2.07
N ASP A 362 15.60 -18.75 -1.99
CA ASP A 362 15.75 -20.02 -2.72
C ASP A 362 14.51 -20.27 -3.60
N PRO A 363 14.66 -20.32 -4.94
CA PRO A 363 13.54 -20.54 -5.87
C PRO A 363 13.02 -21.98 -5.89
N ASN A 364 13.58 -22.89 -5.08
CA ASN A 364 13.03 -24.24 -4.85
C ASN A 364 12.34 -24.36 -3.49
N CYS A 365 12.17 -23.25 -2.76
CA CYS A 365 11.39 -23.25 -1.53
C CYS A 365 9.92 -23.58 -1.83
N ASP A 366 9.46 -24.68 -1.26
CA ASP A 366 8.06 -25.09 -1.19
C ASP A 366 7.70 -25.20 0.30
N SER A 367 6.54 -24.69 0.70
CA SER A 367 6.16 -24.50 2.12
C SER A 367 6.10 -25.80 2.91
N ASP A 368 5.97 -26.92 2.21
CA ASP A 368 5.44 -28.15 2.79
C ASP A 368 6.51 -29.13 3.30
N ASN A 369 7.81 -28.84 3.17
CA ASN A 369 8.86 -29.64 3.84
C ASN A 369 10.22 -28.98 4.17
N ASP A 370 10.73 -28.02 3.40
CA ASP A 370 12.20 -27.82 3.30
C ASP A 370 12.82 -26.67 4.12
N GLY A 371 12.16 -26.22 5.19
CA GLY A 371 12.80 -25.43 6.25
C GLY A 371 13.27 -24.03 5.84
N CYS A 372 12.56 -23.39 4.91
CA CYS A 372 12.88 -22.08 4.38
C CYS A 372 12.92 -20.96 5.45
N PRO A 373 13.67 -19.86 5.21
CA PRO A 373 13.54 -18.64 6.01
C PRO A 373 12.09 -18.13 5.96
N PRO A 374 11.48 -17.72 7.08
CA PRO A 374 10.07 -17.32 7.10
C PRO A 374 9.85 -16.00 6.36
N ALA A 375 9.24 -16.06 5.17
CA ALA A 375 8.90 -14.90 4.34
C ALA A 375 8.06 -13.84 5.08
N GLY A 376 7.25 -14.27 6.07
CA GLY A 376 6.51 -13.37 6.96
C GLY A 376 7.38 -12.31 7.67
N GLY A 377 8.67 -12.56 7.93
CA GLY A 377 9.57 -11.54 8.46
C GLY A 377 9.81 -10.37 7.49
N GLU A 378 9.87 -10.66 6.20
CA GLU A 378 10.07 -9.67 5.14
C GLU A 378 8.83 -8.80 4.88
N LEU A 379 7.66 -9.31 5.28
CA LEU A 379 6.34 -8.68 5.18
C LEU A 379 5.93 -7.91 6.44
N LYS A 380 6.58 -8.10 7.60
CA LYS A 380 6.15 -7.46 8.86
C LYS A 380 6.57 -6.01 8.98
N GLU A 381 5.69 -5.17 9.52
CA GLU A 381 6.07 -3.89 10.12
C GLU A 381 7.24 -4.10 11.10
N THR A 382 8.27 -3.25 10.99
CA THR A 382 9.43 -3.29 11.88
C THR A 382 9.14 -2.59 13.21
N GLY A 383 9.74 -3.09 14.30
CA GLY A 383 9.55 -2.54 15.63
C GLY A 383 8.42 -3.24 16.40
N VAL A 384 7.86 -2.56 17.39
CA VAL A 384 6.87 -3.11 18.34
C VAL A 384 5.72 -2.14 18.61
N THR A 385 5.36 -1.33 17.61
CA THR A 385 4.26 -0.36 17.69
C THR A 385 2.93 -1.11 17.80
N HIS A 386 2.69 -2.02 16.85
CA HIS A 386 1.53 -2.90 16.83
C HIS A 386 1.92 -4.36 17.15
N TRP A 387 3.04 -4.84 16.63
CA TRP A 387 3.51 -6.21 16.91
C TRP A 387 4.02 -6.38 18.34
N ASN A 388 3.65 -7.48 18.99
CA ASN A 388 4.16 -7.85 20.30
C ASN A 388 5.69 -8.00 20.31
N SER A 389 6.33 -7.46 21.35
CA SER A 389 7.75 -7.67 21.63
C SER A 389 8.07 -9.16 21.79
N PRO A 390 9.16 -9.68 21.16
CA PRO A 390 10.28 -8.93 20.58
C PRO A 390 10.17 -8.59 19.08
N ASN A 391 9.12 -9.02 18.37
CA ASN A 391 8.99 -8.97 16.90
C ASN A 391 10.28 -9.37 16.14
N THR A 392 10.97 -10.42 16.62
CA THR A 392 12.27 -10.84 16.09
C THR A 392 12.15 -11.33 14.65
N GLY A 393 12.92 -10.73 13.74
CA GLY A 393 12.98 -11.12 12.33
C GLY A 393 12.07 -10.31 11.41
N ALA A 394 11.28 -9.37 11.93
CA ALA A 394 10.59 -8.38 11.10
C ALA A 394 11.61 -7.40 10.48
N THR A 395 11.71 -7.40 9.15
CA THR A 395 12.63 -6.55 8.37
C THR A 395 11.91 -5.54 7.49
N ASN A 396 10.65 -5.80 7.10
CA ASN A 396 9.94 -5.06 6.04
C ASN A 396 10.79 -4.92 4.75
N SER A 397 11.64 -5.92 4.46
CA SER A 397 12.55 -5.88 3.29
C SER A 397 11.79 -5.98 1.97
N SER A 398 10.59 -6.54 1.99
CA SER A 398 9.67 -6.57 0.85
C SER A 398 9.07 -5.21 0.50
N GLY A 399 9.01 -4.26 1.46
CA GLY A 399 8.23 -3.02 1.35
C GLY A 399 6.72 -3.18 1.60
N PHE A 400 6.20 -4.41 1.73
CA PHE A 400 4.85 -4.65 2.24
C PHE A 400 4.85 -4.53 3.77
N THR A 401 4.01 -3.64 4.30
CA THR A 401 3.97 -3.33 5.74
C THR A 401 2.77 -4.00 6.39
N ALA A 402 2.90 -5.29 6.71
CA ALA A 402 1.87 -6.04 7.44
C ALA A 402 1.72 -5.51 8.87
N LEU A 403 0.52 -5.02 9.17
CA LEU A 403 0.09 -4.71 10.52
C LEU A 403 -0.66 -5.91 11.12
N PRO A 404 -0.40 -6.26 12.38
CA PRO A 404 -1.16 -7.30 13.04
C PRO A 404 -2.59 -6.78 13.27
N ALA A 405 -3.58 -7.66 13.26
CA ALA A 405 -4.89 -7.42 13.87
C ALA A 405 -5.64 -8.73 14.17
N GLY A 406 -4.98 -9.88 14.01
CA GLY A 406 -5.64 -11.17 14.17
C GLY A 406 -6.80 -11.34 13.19
N TYR A 407 -7.94 -11.74 13.73
CA TYR A 407 -9.22 -11.84 13.04
C TYR A 407 -10.36 -11.51 14.01
N ARG A 408 -11.55 -11.13 13.51
CA ARG A 408 -12.77 -11.05 14.33
C ARG A 408 -13.57 -12.35 14.19
N SER A 409 -14.05 -12.91 15.29
CA SER A 409 -15.01 -14.02 15.27
C SER A 409 -16.42 -13.50 15.00
N SER A 410 -17.10 -13.95 13.95
CA SER A 410 -18.49 -13.56 13.66
C SER A 410 -19.47 -14.11 14.69
N THR A 411 -19.17 -15.27 15.29
CA THR A 411 -20.03 -15.94 16.29
C THR A 411 -19.89 -15.43 17.71
N SER A 412 -18.78 -14.79 18.06
CA SER A 412 -18.52 -14.31 19.44
C SER A 412 -18.17 -12.83 19.55
N GLY A 413 -17.96 -12.14 18.42
CA GLY A 413 -17.52 -10.75 18.38
C GLY A 413 -16.11 -10.50 18.92
N SER A 414 -15.39 -11.56 19.33
CA SER A 414 -14.03 -11.47 19.88
C SER A 414 -12.97 -11.26 18.78
N PHE A 415 -11.81 -10.73 19.18
CA PHE A 415 -10.67 -10.47 18.29
C PHE A 415 -9.40 -11.21 18.75
N PRO A 416 -9.27 -12.53 18.48
CA PRO A 416 -8.05 -13.28 18.82
C PRO A 416 -6.84 -12.82 18.01
N ASP A 417 -5.63 -13.09 18.54
CA ASP A 417 -4.34 -12.92 17.85
C ASP A 417 -3.98 -11.49 17.38
N HIS A 418 -4.71 -10.48 17.87
CA HIS A 418 -4.61 -9.05 17.51
C HIS A 418 -3.18 -8.52 17.30
N ASN A 419 -2.26 -8.74 18.24
CA ASN A 419 -0.87 -8.26 18.18
C ASN A 419 0.16 -9.38 17.88
N VAL A 420 -0.30 -10.54 17.40
CA VAL A 420 0.49 -11.78 17.25
C VAL A 420 0.51 -12.30 15.81
N GLY A 421 -0.54 -12.02 15.03
CA GLY A 421 -0.61 -12.39 13.61
C GLY A 421 -1.43 -11.40 12.77
N ALA A 422 -1.23 -11.45 11.46
CA ALA A 422 -2.10 -10.83 10.47
C ALA A 422 -2.66 -11.91 9.54
N TYR A 423 -3.99 -12.00 9.45
CA TYR A 423 -4.71 -13.05 8.73
C TYR A 423 -5.35 -12.46 7.49
N PHE A 424 -5.15 -13.07 6.31
CA PHE A 424 -5.63 -12.57 5.03
C PHE A 424 -6.51 -13.59 4.32
N TRP A 425 -7.61 -13.12 3.74
CA TRP A 425 -8.49 -13.96 2.94
C TRP A 425 -7.85 -14.44 1.63
N SER A 426 -8.15 -15.69 1.27
CA SER A 426 -7.97 -16.25 -0.07
C SER A 426 -9.29 -16.19 -0.86
N ALA A 427 -9.21 -15.98 -2.17
CA ALA A 427 -10.39 -15.90 -3.03
C ALA A 427 -11.09 -17.25 -3.23
N PRO A 428 -10.39 -18.37 -3.48
CA PRO A 428 -10.99 -19.69 -3.38
C PRO A 428 -11.43 -20.05 -1.95
N PRO A 429 -12.52 -20.82 -1.80
CA PRO A 429 -12.86 -21.44 -0.52
C PRO A 429 -11.80 -22.48 -0.13
N SER A 430 -11.63 -22.73 1.16
CA SER A 430 -10.53 -23.54 1.70
C SER A 430 -10.96 -24.95 2.16
N TRP A 431 -9.99 -25.78 2.55
CA TRP A 431 -10.21 -27.15 3.00
C TRP A 431 -10.20 -27.30 4.54
N VAL A 432 -11.40 -27.36 5.12
CA VAL A 432 -11.72 -27.94 6.46
C VAL A 432 -11.37 -27.12 7.73
N VAL A 433 -12.29 -27.22 8.69
CA VAL A 433 -12.60 -26.27 9.78
C VAL A 433 -11.77 -26.42 11.08
N THR A 434 -10.52 -26.92 11.04
CA THR A 434 -9.78 -27.29 12.27
C THR A 434 -8.33 -26.81 12.40
N SER A 435 -7.76 -26.16 11.40
CA SER A 435 -6.46 -25.47 11.45
C SER A 435 -6.35 -24.54 10.25
N PRO A 436 -5.91 -23.28 10.40
CA PRO A 436 -6.20 -22.21 9.45
C PRO A 436 -5.53 -22.46 8.09
N PRO A 437 -6.30 -22.61 6.99
CA PRO A 437 -5.80 -22.75 5.62
C PRO A 437 -5.65 -21.37 4.93
N ASP A 438 -5.26 -20.34 5.70
CA ASP A 438 -5.11 -18.96 5.24
C ASP A 438 -3.70 -18.46 5.56
N ILE A 439 -3.22 -17.44 4.83
CA ILE A 439 -1.96 -16.78 5.18
C ILE A 439 -2.06 -16.15 6.57
N VAL A 440 -1.11 -16.55 7.42
CA VAL A 440 -0.82 -15.92 8.70
C VAL A 440 0.62 -15.39 8.66
N ILE A 441 0.76 -14.07 8.80
CA ILE A 441 2.06 -13.38 8.87
C ILE A 441 2.57 -13.33 10.31
#